data_AF-A0A538BA72-F1
#
_entry.id   AF-A0A538BA72-F1
#
_cell.length_a   1.000
_cell.length_b   1.000
_cell.length_c   1.000
_cell.angle_alpha   90.00
_cell.angle_beta   90.00
_cell.angle_gamma   90.00
#
_symmetry.space_group_name_H-M   'P 1'
#
loop_
_entity.id
_entity.type
_entity.pdbx_description
1 polymer ?
#
loop_
_entity_poly.entity_id
_entity_poly.type
_entity_poly.pdbx_seq_one_letter_code
_entity_poly.pdbx_strand_id
1 'polypeptide(L)'
;MIASHLLSLPIGGITVNSPTGPAWEFLVLFLVVIIGPPLLERALLPGIIGLLVGGFLIGPNGLEVIGAGNTAVPELGQLGLLYLMFVAGVELDLGIVRIHRRAVLLFGVLAFSVPMVLGSVVGFALHWSAPAAFLLGSLMASHTLLVYPAVRNAGLAGHRAVAAAVGATVLTDTASLVVLAVVSGSQLQGGSTATVILQVAIGLVVLAAFSFVLLPRLVRLAFRYLGTDRVVRYLLAVASFLAAATLADSMGVEGIVGAFFAGLGLNRLVPNEGPLMERIDFFGSAVFVPIFLVSVGFLLDPSVMAQGETLKLAA
;
A
#
# COMPACT_ATOMS: atom_id res chain seq x y z
N MET A 1 -20.43 -18.91 -8.17
CA MET A 1 -21.01 -20.27 -8.04
C MET A 1 -20.62 -21.23 -9.19
N ILE A 2 -19.97 -20.78 -10.28
CA ILE A 2 -19.69 -21.63 -11.46
C ILE A 2 -18.34 -22.38 -11.36
N ALA A 3 -17.30 -21.78 -10.76
CA ALA A 3 -15.97 -22.40 -10.71
C ALA A 3 -15.84 -23.54 -9.67
N SER A 4 -16.50 -23.43 -8.52
CA SER A 4 -16.37 -24.41 -7.43
C SER A 4 -17.09 -25.74 -7.69
N HIS A 5 -18.03 -25.81 -8.63
CA HIS A 5 -18.77 -27.03 -8.97
C HIS A 5 -18.21 -27.78 -10.19
N LEU A 6 -17.32 -27.18 -10.99
CA LEU A 6 -16.81 -27.79 -12.22
C LEU A 6 -15.69 -28.83 -11.99
N LEU A 7 -15.21 -29.00 -10.74
CA LEU A 7 -14.05 -29.86 -10.43
C LEU A 7 -14.39 -31.18 -9.73
N SER A 8 -15.65 -31.40 -9.35
CA SER A 8 -16.10 -32.67 -8.78
C SER A 8 -16.60 -33.61 -9.87
N LEU A 9 -15.68 -34.32 -10.52
CA LEU A 9 -16.04 -35.42 -11.44
C LEU A 9 -15.88 -36.76 -10.71
N PRO A 10 -16.95 -37.56 -10.57
CA PRO A 10 -16.83 -38.92 -10.06
C PRO A 10 -16.18 -39.80 -11.13
N ILE A 11 -14.88 -40.07 -10.99
CA ILE A 11 -14.19 -41.09 -11.80
C ILE A 11 -14.14 -42.37 -10.96
N GLY A 12 -14.92 -43.38 -11.35
CA GLY A 12 -14.81 -44.73 -10.78
C GLY A 12 -15.08 -44.86 -9.27
N GLY A 13 -15.95 -44.04 -8.70
CA GLY A 13 -16.27 -44.08 -7.26
C GLY A 13 -15.34 -43.28 -6.35
N ILE A 14 -14.36 -42.56 -6.92
CA ILE A 14 -13.50 -41.61 -6.20
C ILE A 14 -14.14 -40.21 -6.30
N THR A 15 -14.54 -39.62 -5.17
CA THR A 15 -14.98 -38.23 -5.11
C THR A 15 -13.76 -37.31 -5.07
N VAL A 16 -13.46 -36.65 -6.19
CA VAL A 16 -12.48 -35.55 -6.22
C VAL A 16 -13.18 -34.29 -5.72
N ASN A 17 -12.75 -33.79 -4.56
CA ASN A 17 -13.25 -32.53 -4.03
C ASN A 17 -12.61 -31.35 -4.77
N SER A 18 -13.37 -30.27 -4.94
CA SER A 18 -12.82 -29.02 -5.45
C SER A 18 -11.68 -28.53 -4.55
N PRO A 19 -10.56 -28.05 -5.12
CA PRO A 19 -9.42 -27.58 -4.35
C PRO A 19 -9.85 -26.36 -3.50
N THR A 20 -9.55 -26.41 -2.21
CA THR A 20 -9.86 -25.35 -1.24
C THR A 20 -8.68 -25.11 -0.30
N GLY A 21 -8.68 -23.95 0.35
CA GLY A 21 -7.69 -23.57 1.37
C GLY A 21 -6.48 -22.81 0.83
N PRO A 22 -5.54 -22.43 1.73
CA PRO A 22 -4.49 -21.46 1.42
C PRO A 22 -3.55 -21.87 0.29
N ALA A 23 -3.27 -23.17 0.15
CA ALA A 23 -2.40 -23.67 -0.91
C ALA A 23 -3.00 -23.47 -2.31
N TRP A 24 -4.32 -23.65 -2.46
CA TRP A 24 -5.04 -23.39 -3.70
C TRP A 24 -5.03 -21.89 -4.02
N GLU A 25 -5.29 -21.06 -3.03
CA GLU A 25 -5.30 -19.59 -3.18
C GLU A 25 -3.94 -19.06 -3.62
N PHE A 26 -2.86 -19.51 -2.98
CA PHE A 26 -1.51 -19.11 -3.37
C PHE A 26 -1.14 -19.63 -4.76
N LEU A 27 -1.53 -20.85 -5.13
CA LEU A 27 -1.31 -21.36 -6.48
C LEU A 27 -1.97 -20.44 -7.52
N VAL A 28 -3.26 -20.14 -7.35
CA VAL A 28 -4.01 -19.28 -8.26
C VAL A 28 -3.42 -17.87 -8.32
N LEU A 29 -3.07 -17.30 -7.17
CA LEU A 29 -2.42 -16.01 -7.06
C LEU A 29 -1.07 -15.97 -7.80
N PHE A 30 -0.21 -16.98 -7.62
CA PHE A 30 1.09 -17.02 -8.31
C PHE A 30 0.94 -17.26 -9.81
N LEU A 31 -0.07 -18.04 -10.24
CA LEU A 31 -0.40 -18.16 -11.65
C LEU A 31 -0.80 -16.81 -12.26
N VAL A 32 -1.59 -16.00 -11.54
CA VAL A 32 -1.90 -14.63 -11.98
C VAL A 32 -0.64 -13.77 -12.06
N VAL A 33 0.25 -13.85 -11.08
CA VAL A 33 1.52 -13.09 -11.08
C VAL A 33 2.42 -13.48 -12.27
N ILE A 34 2.48 -14.76 -12.62
CA ILE A 34 3.30 -15.29 -13.72
C ILE A 34 2.69 -14.95 -15.09
N ILE A 35 1.37 -15.10 -15.23
CA ILE A 35 0.69 -15.05 -16.52
C ILE A 35 0.16 -13.65 -16.83
N GLY A 36 -0.30 -12.91 -15.82
CA GLY A 36 -0.94 -11.60 -15.95
C GLY A 36 -0.09 -10.57 -16.70
N PRO A 37 1.14 -10.24 -16.24
CA PRO A 37 1.96 -9.23 -16.90
C PRO A 37 2.28 -9.57 -18.36
N PRO A 38 2.79 -10.77 -18.71
CA PRO A 38 3.07 -11.13 -20.11
C PRO A 38 1.86 -11.08 -21.03
N LEU A 39 0.66 -11.41 -20.54
CA LEU A 39 -0.57 -11.34 -21.34
C LEU A 39 -0.92 -9.90 -21.73
N LEU A 40 -0.83 -8.96 -20.77
CA LEU A 40 -1.19 -7.57 -21.01
C LEU A 40 -0.09 -6.80 -21.75
N GLU A 41 1.18 -7.15 -21.53
CA GLU A 41 2.31 -6.59 -22.27
C GLU A 41 2.25 -6.95 -23.76
N ARG A 42 1.77 -8.16 -24.10
CA ARG A 42 1.49 -8.54 -25.51
C ARG A 42 0.43 -7.66 -26.17
N ALA A 43 -0.46 -7.07 -25.37
CA ALA A 43 -1.48 -6.11 -25.83
C ALA A 43 -0.99 -4.65 -25.77
N LEU A 44 0.32 -4.41 -25.56
CA LEU A 44 0.93 -3.08 -25.39
C LEU A 44 0.42 -2.31 -24.16
N LEU A 45 -0.10 -3.02 -23.16
CA LEU A 45 -0.53 -2.46 -21.88
C LEU A 45 0.53 -2.70 -20.79
N PRO A 46 0.68 -1.78 -19.81
CA PRO A 46 1.57 -2.00 -18.67
C PRO A 46 1.23 -3.31 -17.93
N GLY A 47 2.22 -4.15 -17.65
CA GLY A 47 2.01 -5.46 -17.02
C GLY A 47 1.30 -5.41 -15.66
N ILE A 48 1.38 -4.27 -14.96
CA ILE A 48 0.66 -3.99 -13.71
C ILE A 48 -0.87 -4.11 -13.86
N ILE A 49 -1.40 -3.77 -15.04
CA ILE A 49 -2.82 -3.91 -15.36
C ILE A 49 -3.21 -5.38 -15.38
N GLY A 50 -2.30 -6.26 -15.83
CA GLY A 50 -2.53 -7.71 -15.84
C GLY A 50 -2.67 -8.30 -14.43
N LEU A 51 -1.97 -7.73 -13.46
CA LEU A 51 -2.10 -8.12 -12.05
C LEU A 51 -3.43 -7.67 -11.46
N LEU A 52 -3.86 -6.42 -11.73
CA LEU A 52 -5.14 -5.88 -11.29
C LEU A 52 -6.32 -6.64 -11.89
N VAL A 53 -6.32 -6.82 -13.22
CA VAL A 53 -7.37 -7.55 -13.93
C VAL A 53 -7.37 -9.02 -13.50
N GLY A 54 -6.20 -9.65 -13.39
CA GLY A 54 -6.09 -11.02 -12.92
C GLY A 54 -6.62 -11.20 -11.51
N GLY A 55 -6.31 -10.27 -10.60
CA GLY A 55 -6.87 -10.21 -9.25
C GLY A 55 -8.39 -10.13 -9.24
N PHE A 56 -8.96 -9.22 -10.03
CA PHE A 56 -10.40 -9.11 -10.19
C PHE A 56 -11.02 -10.41 -10.72
N LEU A 57 -10.42 -11.02 -11.75
CA LEU A 57 -10.92 -12.25 -12.34
C LEU A 57 -10.94 -13.42 -11.35
N ILE A 58 -9.91 -13.57 -10.50
CA ILE A 58 -9.89 -14.65 -9.50
C ILE A 58 -10.72 -14.34 -8.25
N GLY A 59 -11.00 -13.06 -8.01
CA GLY A 59 -11.70 -12.57 -6.84
C GLY A 59 -13.21 -12.85 -6.84
N PRO A 60 -13.87 -12.56 -5.70
CA PRO A 60 -15.27 -12.91 -5.47
C PRO A 60 -16.24 -12.20 -6.42
N ASN A 61 -15.89 -11.00 -6.89
CA ASN A 61 -16.71 -10.20 -7.80
C ASN A 61 -16.43 -10.49 -9.29
N GLY A 62 -15.46 -11.36 -9.59
CA GLY A 62 -15.10 -11.76 -10.95
C GLY A 62 -15.63 -13.16 -11.28
N LEU A 63 -14.72 -14.12 -11.48
CA LEU A 63 -15.05 -15.53 -11.74
C LEU A 63 -15.23 -16.34 -10.45
N GLU A 64 -14.94 -15.74 -9.29
CA GLU A 64 -15.07 -16.38 -7.97
C GLU A 64 -14.27 -17.69 -7.88
N VAL A 65 -13.06 -17.70 -8.46
CA VAL A 65 -12.11 -18.84 -8.35
C VAL A 65 -11.66 -19.01 -6.91
N ILE A 66 -11.51 -17.90 -6.22
CA ILE A 66 -11.30 -17.81 -4.77
C ILE A 66 -12.57 -17.16 -4.20
N GLY A 67 -13.26 -17.89 -3.33
CA GLY A 67 -14.51 -17.43 -2.71
C GLY A 67 -14.29 -16.28 -1.71
N ALA A 68 -15.33 -15.47 -1.50
CA ALA A 68 -15.32 -14.28 -0.64
C ALA A 68 -14.97 -14.54 0.84
N GLY A 69 -15.16 -15.78 1.31
CA GLY A 69 -14.83 -16.17 2.69
C GLY A 69 -13.34 -16.39 2.96
N ASN A 70 -12.49 -16.34 1.92
CA ASN A 70 -11.05 -16.54 2.06
C ASN A 70 -10.32 -15.20 2.20
N THR A 71 -9.39 -15.11 3.16
CA THR A 71 -8.67 -13.87 3.48
C THR A 71 -7.19 -13.89 3.12
N ALA A 72 -6.62 -15.01 2.66
CA ALA A 72 -5.18 -15.13 2.48
C ALA A 72 -4.64 -14.14 1.42
N VAL A 73 -5.35 -13.97 0.30
CA VAL A 73 -4.97 -13.00 -0.75
C VAL A 73 -5.09 -11.54 -0.25
N PRO A 74 -6.22 -11.10 0.33
CA PRO A 74 -6.32 -9.77 0.93
C PRO A 74 -5.25 -9.46 1.99
N GLU A 75 -5.06 -10.36 2.96
CA GLU A 75 -4.12 -10.18 4.08
C GLU A 75 -2.67 -10.12 3.60
N LEU A 76 -2.29 -11.04 2.69
CA LEU A 76 -0.94 -11.03 2.11
C LEU A 76 -0.71 -9.81 1.22
N GLY A 77 -1.77 -9.31 0.56
CA GLY A 77 -1.73 -8.06 -0.19
C GLY A 77 -1.49 -6.83 0.70
N GLN A 78 -2.11 -6.77 1.87
CA GLN A 78 -1.85 -5.72 2.85
C GLN A 78 -0.39 -5.75 3.33
N LEU A 79 0.14 -6.94 3.63
CA LEU A 79 1.55 -7.09 3.98
C LEU A 79 2.47 -6.70 2.80
N GLY A 80 2.06 -7.01 1.58
CA GLY A 80 2.77 -6.60 0.36
C GLY A 80 2.84 -5.07 0.18
N LEU A 81 1.77 -4.37 0.52
CA LEU A 81 1.71 -2.90 0.52
C LEU A 81 2.66 -2.28 1.56
N LEU A 82 2.64 -2.80 2.80
CA LEU A 82 3.58 -2.37 3.84
C LEU A 82 5.03 -2.59 3.40
N TYR A 83 5.32 -3.74 2.79
CA TYR A 83 6.65 -4.06 2.29
C TYR A 83 7.08 -3.09 1.19
N LEU A 84 6.22 -2.81 0.19
CA LEU A 84 6.51 -1.86 -0.89
C LEU A 84 6.88 -0.48 -0.31
N MET A 85 6.15 -0.02 0.69
CA MET A 85 6.39 1.27 1.35
C MET A 85 7.67 1.28 2.17
N PHE A 86 8.00 0.16 2.81
CA PHE A 86 9.29 -0.02 3.44
C PHE A 86 10.44 0.09 2.44
N VAL A 87 10.36 -0.63 1.30
CA VAL A 87 11.39 -0.55 0.24
C VAL A 87 11.54 0.88 -0.28
N ALA A 88 10.43 1.56 -0.56
CA ALA A 88 10.44 2.96 -1.00
C ALA A 88 11.15 3.87 0.02
N GLY A 89 10.92 3.66 1.32
CA GLY A 89 11.61 4.39 2.38
C GLY A 89 13.11 4.08 2.46
N VAL A 90 13.50 2.81 2.30
CA VAL A 90 14.92 2.41 2.31
C VAL A 90 15.66 2.96 1.09
N GLU A 91 15.03 3.02 -0.08
CA GLU A 91 15.68 3.48 -1.32
C GLU A 91 15.77 5.00 -1.45
N LEU A 92 14.92 5.73 -0.72
CA LEU A 92 14.81 7.17 -0.87
C LEU A 92 16.14 7.86 -0.61
N ASP A 93 16.63 8.63 -1.58
CA ASP A 93 17.82 9.44 -1.40
C ASP A 93 17.50 10.66 -0.52
N LEU A 94 17.70 10.50 0.79
CA LEU A 94 17.54 11.56 1.78
C LEU A 94 18.44 12.78 1.50
N GLY A 95 19.56 12.61 0.80
CA GLY A 95 20.42 13.70 0.36
C GLY A 95 19.74 14.57 -0.69
N ILE A 96 19.20 13.96 -1.74
CA ILE A 96 18.43 14.63 -2.78
C ILE A 96 17.20 15.32 -2.19
N VAL A 97 16.46 14.64 -1.31
CA VAL A 97 15.29 15.21 -0.61
C VAL A 97 15.71 16.42 0.23
N ARG A 98 16.84 16.34 0.95
CA ARG A 98 17.33 17.46 1.76
C ARG A 98 17.73 18.67 0.91
N ILE A 99 18.40 18.44 -0.22
CA ILE A 99 18.79 19.49 -1.17
C ILE A 99 17.54 20.15 -1.77
N HIS A 100 16.54 19.34 -2.14
CA HIS A 100 15.33 19.79 -2.82
C HIS A 100 14.12 19.94 -1.88
N ARG A 101 14.33 20.09 -0.57
CA ARG A 101 13.26 20.09 0.45
C ARG A 101 12.12 21.07 0.15
N ARG A 102 12.45 22.22 -0.43
CA ARG A 102 11.45 23.24 -0.82
C ARG A 102 10.56 22.74 -1.94
N ALA A 103 11.13 22.06 -2.93
CA ALA A 103 10.37 21.47 -4.03
C ALA A 103 9.49 20.33 -3.54
N VAL A 104 10.01 19.45 -2.67
CA VAL A 104 9.22 18.34 -2.09
C VAL A 104 8.05 18.88 -1.24
N LEU A 105 8.30 19.84 -0.36
CA LEU A 105 7.27 20.45 0.46
C LEU A 105 6.24 21.22 -0.37
N LEU A 106 6.69 22.05 -1.32
CA LEU A 106 5.78 22.81 -2.18
C LEU A 106 4.94 21.87 -3.05
N PHE A 107 5.58 20.85 -3.65
CA PHE A 107 4.87 19.85 -4.44
C PHE A 107 3.86 19.09 -3.58
N GLY A 108 4.22 18.62 -2.40
CA GLY A 108 3.30 17.92 -1.50
C GLY A 108 2.14 18.80 -1.02
N VAL A 109 2.40 20.07 -0.67
CA VAL A 109 1.34 21.02 -0.31
C VAL A 109 0.40 21.26 -1.49
N LEU A 110 0.91 21.45 -2.71
CA LEU A 110 0.08 21.64 -3.90
C LEU A 110 -0.69 20.37 -4.28
N ALA A 111 -0.02 19.21 -4.24
CA ALA A 111 -0.58 17.90 -4.54
C ALA A 111 -1.69 17.52 -3.55
N PHE A 112 -1.63 18.00 -2.31
CA PHE A 112 -2.74 17.86 -1.37
C PHE A 112 -3.82 18.93 -1.58
N SER A 113 -3.43 20.21 -1.53
CA SER A 113 -4.38 21.32 -1.40
C SER A 113 -5.22 21.51 -2.65
N VAL A 114 -4.65 21.34 -3.84
CA VAL A 114 -5.37 21.57 -5.10
C VAL A 114 -6.47 20.52 -5.30
N PRO A 115 -6.20 19.20 -5.27
CA PRO A 115 -7.27 18.21 -5.39
C PRO A 115 -8.23 18.22 -4.19
N MET A 116 -7.74 18.53 -2.98
CA MET A 116 -8.59 18.69 -1.80
C MET A 116 -9.67 19.76 -2.03
N VAL A 117 -9.26 20.96 -2.45
CA VAL A 117 -10.19 22.05 -2.73
C VAL A 117 -11.13 21.69 -3.87
N LEU A 118 -10.59 21.17 -4.98
CA LEU A 118 -11.41 20.83 -6.15
C LEU A 118 -12.44 19.73 -5.83
N GLY A 119 -12.03 18.64 -5.17
CA GLY A 119 -12.93 17.56 -4.78
C GLY A 119 -13.98 18.01 -3.77
N SER A 120 -13.63 18.88 -2.82
CA SER A 120 -14.63 19.46 -1.91
C SER A 120 -15.61 20.39 -2.61
N VAL A 121 -15.14 21.24 -3.54
CA VAL A 121 -16.02 22.09 -4.36
C VAL A 121 -17.00 21.25 -5.17
N VAL A 122 -16.54 20.14 -5.76
CA VAL A 122 -17.41 19.18 -6.46
C VAL A 122 -18.45 18.57 -5.51
N GLY A 123 -18.03 18.12 -4.32
CA GLY A 123 -18.95 17.60 -3.31
C GLY A 123 -20.03 18.60 -2.90
N PHE A 124 -19.66 19.88 -2.71
CA PHE A 124 -20.63 20.94 -2.41
C PHE A 124 -21.55 21.25 -3.60
N ALA A 125 -21.03 21.24 -4.82
CA ALA A 125 -21.83 21.43 -6.03
C ALA A 125 -22.88 20.32 -6.23
N LEU A 126 -22.60 19.13 -5.72
CA LEU A 126 -23.50 17.98 -5.68
C LEU A 126 -24.44 17.98 -4.47
N HIS A 127 -24.47 19.07 -3.69
CA HIS A 127 -25.27 19.22 -2.48
C HIS A 127 -24.97 18.19 -1.37
N TRP A 128 -23.74 17.68 -1.31
CA TRP A 128 -23.33 16.80 -0.23
C TRP A 128 -23.11 17.57 1.08
N SER A 129 -23.19 16.86 2.20
CA SER A 129 -22.86 17.43 3.51
C SER A 129 -21.37 17.84 3.56
N ALA A 130 -21.03 18.85 4.35
CA ALA A 130 -19.64 19.30 4.47
C ALA A 130 -18.66 18.16 4.84
N PRO A 131 -18.99 17.25 5.77
CA PRO A 131 -18.14 16.08 6.04
C PRO A 131 -17.91 15.21 4.80
N ALA A 132 -18.96 14.91 4.02
CA ALA A 132 -18.84 14.11 2.80
C ALA A 132 -18.03 14.83 1.71
N ALA A 133 -18.21 16.14 1.54
CA ALA A 133 -17.44 16.94 0.59
C ALA A 133 -15.94 17.02 0.96
N PHE A 134 -15.61 17.17 2.24
CA PHE A 134 -14.21 17.13 2.69
C PHE A 134 -13.57 15.74 2.55
N LEU A 135 -14.34 14.67 2.79
CA LEU A 135 -13.87 13.31 2.51
C LEU A 135 -13.60 13.09 1.03
N LEU A 136 -14.47 13.58 0.14
CA LEU A 136 -14.24 13.50 -1.31
C LEU A 136 -12.97 14.26 -1.72
N GLY A 137 -12.81 15.49 -1.22
CA GLY A 137 -11.59 16.28 -1.43
C GLY A 137 -10.34 15.52 -0.97
N SER A 138 -10.38 14.96 0.24
CA SER A 138 -9.28 14.19 0.81
C SER A 138 -8.95 12.95 -0.03
N LEU A 139 -9.98 12.25 -0.51
CA LEU A 139 -9.83 11.06 -1.34
C LEU A 139 -9.17 11.41 -2.69
N MET A 140 -9.48 12.56 -3.27
CA MET A 140 -8.85 13.06 -4.49
C MET A 140 -7.42 13.59 -4.29
N ALA A 141 -7.07 13.99 -3.07
CA ALA A 141 -5.75 14.52 -2.71
C ALA A 141 -4.70 13.42 -2.47
N SER A 142 -5.13 12.26 -1.98
CA SER A 142 -4.25 11.10 -1.84
C SER A 142 -4.00 10.43 -3.19
N HIS A 143 -2.82 9.83 -3.36
CA HIS A 143 -2.47 9.09 -4.56
C HIS A 143 -1.55 7.93 -4.19
N THR A 144 -1.83 6.75 -4.73
CA THR A 144 -0.98 5.59 -4.51
C THR A 144 0.20 5.61 -5.49
N LEU A 145 1.37 5.20 -5.02
CA LEU A 145 2.60 5.03 -5.83
C LEU A 145 2.55 3.79 -6.74
N LEU A 146 1.42 3.57 -7.42
CA LEU A 146 1.17 2.41 -8.28
C LEU A 146 2.24 2.24 -9.37
N VAL A 147 2.74 3.36 -9.91
CA VAL A 147 3.73 3.40 -11.00
C VAL A 147 5.17 3.37 -10.47
N TYR A 148 5.39 3.47 -9.15
CA TYR A 148 6.74 3.46 -8.56
C TYR A 148 7.56 2.22 -8.94
N PRO A 149 7.01 0.99 -8.92
CA PRO A 149 7.76 -0.19 -9.36
C PRO A 149 8.26 -0.09 -10.81
N ALA A 150 7.44 0.47 -11.72
CA ALA A 150 7.83 0.65 -13.12
C ALA A 150 8.95 1.71 -13.27
N VAL A 151 8.84 2.83 -12.56
CA VAL A 151 9.86 3.89 -12.52
C VAL A 151 11.17 3.37 -11.94
N ARG A 152 11.09 2.56 -10.88
CA ARG A 152 12.22 1.91 -10.22
C ARG A 152 12.92 0.93 -11.14
N ASN A 153 12.17 0.05 -11.82
CA ASN A 153 12.71 -0.90 -12.79
C ASN A 153 13.40 -0.21 -13.98
N ALA A 154 12.97 1.01 -14.32
CA ALA A 154 13.63 1.84 -15.33
C ALA A 154 14.91 2.54 -14.82
N GLY A 155 15.34 2.32 -13.56
CA GLY A 155 16.52 2.94 -12.97
C GLY A 155 16.34 4.43 -12.62
N LEU A 156 15.09 4.93 -12.59
CA LEU A 156 14.79 6.36 -12.40
C LEU A 156 14.47 6.72 -10.94
N ALA A 157 14.57 5.79 -9.99
CA ALA A 157 14.22 6.00 -8.59
C ALA A 157 14.97 7.19 -7.93
N GLY A 158 16.23 7.42 -8.32
CA GLY A 158 17.04 8.54 -7.84
C GLY A 158 16.71 9.90 -8.45
N HIS A 159 15.76 9.98 -9.40
CA HIS A 159 15.42 11.24 -10.04
C HIS A 159 14.66 12.17 -9.08
N ARG A 160 14.98 13.47 -9.10
CA ARG A 160 14.38 14.48 -8.20
C ARG A 160 12.85 14.50 -8.22
N ALA A 161 12.23 14.25 -9.37
CA ALA A 161 10.77 14.22 -9.51
C ALA A 161 10.16 13.01 -8.79
N VAL A 162 10.86 11.87 -8.78
CA VAL A 162 10.43 10.66 -8.09
C VAL A 162 10.56 10.85 -6.59
N ALA A 163 11.69 11.39 -6.12
CA ALA A 163 11.86 11.73 -4.71
C ALA A 163 10.80 12.74 -4.22
N ALA A 164 10.45 13.73 -5.05
CA ALA A 164 9.39 14.68 -4.73
C ALA A 164 8.01 14.02 -4.69
N ALA A 165 7.70 13.14 -5.64
CA ALA A 165 6.44 12.40 -5.67
C ALA A 165 6.30 11.47 -4.45
N VAL A 166 7.29 10.61 -4.20
CA VAL A 166 7.28 9.66 -3.08
C VAL A 166 7.20 10.39 -1.73
N GLY A 167 7.99 11.46 -1.56
CA GLY A 167 7.94 12.28 -0.34
C GLY A 167 6.61 13.03 -0.18
N ALA A 168 6.00 13.47 -1.28
CA ALA A 168 4.70 14.12 -1.27
C ALA A 168 3.57 13.14 -0.93
N THR A 169 3.60 11.90 -1.40
CA THR A 169 2.61 10.86 -1.07
C THR A 169 2.45 10.72 0.44
N VAL A 170 3.55 10.66 1.18
CA VAL A 170 3.52 10.54 2.64
C VAL A 170 2.85 11.76 3.28
N LEU A 171 3.12 12.96 2.76
CA LEU A 171 2.48 14.18 3.23
C LEU A 171 0.99 14.20 2.90
N THR A 172 0.61 13.85 1.67
CA THR A 172 -0.79 13.85 1.22
C THR A 172 -1.62 12.80 1.94
N ASP A 173 -1.07 11.62 2.19
CA ASP A 173 -1.77 10.53 2.89
C ASP A 173 -1.91 10.86 4.37
N THR A 174 -0.85 11.37 5.01
CA THR A 174 -0.92 11.84 6.40
C THR A 174 -1.95 12.97 6.55
N ALA A 175 -1.96 13.95 5.64
CA ALA A 175 -2.93 15.04 5.67
C ALA A 175 -4.36 14.53 5.43
N SER A 176 -4.52 13.54 4.54
CA SER A 176 -5.81 12.90 4.27
C SER A 176 -6.34 12.14 5.48
N LEU A 177 -5.47 11.43 6.20
CA LEU A 177 -5.83 10.79 7.47
C LEU A 177 -6.29 11.80 8.51
N VAL A 178 -5.64 12.96 8.60
CA VAL A 178 -6.10 14.05 9.49
C VAL A 178 -7.51 14.50 9.10
N VAL A 179 -7.81 14.68 7.82
CA VAL A 179 -9.17 15.04 7.36
C VAL A 179 -10.17 13.95 7.72
N LEU A 180 -9.85 12.69 7.44
CA LEU A 180 -10.70 11.54 7.78
C LEU A 180 -10.97 11.47 9.28
N ALA A 181 -9.94 11.68 10.10
CA ALA A 181 -10.04 11.64 11.55
C ALA A 181 -10.86 12.82 12.13
N VAL A 182 -10.73 14.01 11.53
CA VAL A 182 -11.56 15.17 11.87
C VAL A 182 -13.03 14.89 11.55
N VAL A 183 -13.30 14.35 10.37
CA VAL A 183 -14.66 14.03 9.92
C VAL A 183 -15.27 12.91 10.77
N SER A 184 -14.55 11.80 10.98
CA SER A 184 -15.06 10.68 11.77
C SER A 184 -15.29 11.06 13.24
N GLY A 185 -14.36 11.81 13.84
CA GLY A 185 -14.49 12.32 15.21
C GLY A 185 -15.65 13.30 15.39
N SER A 186 -16.00 14.06 14.34
CA SER A 186 -17.16 14.95 14.38
C SER A 186 -18.52 14.23 14.30
N GLN A 187 -18.55 13.00 13.75
CA GLN A 187 -19.77 12.21 13.53
C GLN A 187 -19.98 11.12 14.59
N LEU A 188 -18.91 10.59 15.18
CA LEU A 188 -18.97 9.60 16.25
C LEU A 188 -19.18 10.31 17.60
N GLN A 189 -20.40 10.20 18.13
CA GLN A 189 -20.86 10.83 19.37
C GLN A 189 -19.82 10.70 20.52
N GLY A 190 -19.18 11.82 20.89
CA GLY A 190 -18.46 11.97 22.15
C GLY A 190 -16.95 12.30 22.06
N GLY A 191 -16.32 12.17 20.88
CA GLY A 191 -14.91 12.56 20.69
C GLY A 191 -14.77 14.04 20.32
N SER A 192 -13.86 14.78 20.97
CA SER A 192 -13.51 16.12 20.48
C SER A 192 -12.64 15.99 19.22
N THR A 193 -12.94 16.74 18.17
CA THR A 193 -12.05 16.86 17.00
C THR A 193 -10.61 17.17 17.42
N ALA A 194 -10.44 18.00 18.46
CA ALA A 194 -9.13 18.32 19.00
C ALA A 194 -8.43 17.10 19.62
N THR A 195 -9.15 16.19 20.28
CA THR A 195 -8.55 14.98 20.85
C THR A 195 -8.07 14.02 19.77
N VAL A 196 -8.81 13.90 18.67
CA VAL A 196 -8.42 13.03 17.55
C VAL A 196 -7.20 13.61 16.81
N ILE A 197 -7.19 14.91 16.51
CA ILE A 197 -6.03 15.59 15.92
C ILE A 197 -4.80 15.44 16.83
N LEU A 198 -4.97 15.65 18.14
CA LEU A 198 -3.90 15.52 19.11
C LEU A 198 -3.37 14.08 19.16
N GLN A 199 -4.25 13.08 19.12
CA GLN A 199 -3.87 11.67 19.08
C GLN A 199 -3.03 11.34 17.84
N VAL A 200 -3.48 11.76 16.64
CA VAL A 200 -2.72 11.56 15.39
C VAL A 200 -1.38 12.29 15.43
N ALA A 201 -1.34 13.53 15.93
CA ALA A 201 -0.10 14.31 16.06
C ALA A 201 0.90 13.64 17.02
N ILE A 202 0.43 13.17 18.19
CA ILE A 202 1.24 12.40 19.14
C ILE A 202 1.71 11.10 18.48
N GLY A 203 0.81 10.40 17.77
CA GLY A 203 1.12 9.18 17.02
C GLY A 203 2.27 9.37 16.04
N LEU A 204 2.22 10.43 15.23
CA LEU A 204 3.30 10.77 14.28
C LEU A 204 4.61 11.12 14.98
N VAL A 205 4.56 11.86 16.10
CA VAL A 205 5.77 12.18 16.87
C VAL A 205 6.40 10.93 17.48
N VAL A 206 5.58 10.04 18.07
CA VAL A 206 6.02 8.76 18.64
C VAL A 206 6.59 7.86 17.54
N LEU A 207 5.91 7.77 16.40
CA LEU A 207 6.37 7.00 15.25
C LEU A 207 7.69 7.54 14.69
N ALA A 208 7.83 8.86 14.57
CA ALA A 208 9.08 9.49 14.14
C ALA A 208 10.21 9.23 15.14
N ALA A 209 9.95 9.36 16.44
CA ALA A 209 10.94 9.08 17.49
C ALA A 209 11.36 7.60 17.46
N PHE A 210 10.41 6.68 17.31
CA PHE A 210 10.68 5.26 17.15
C PHE A 210 11.56 5.02 15.92
N SER A 211 11.13 5.44 14.73
CA SER A 211 11.76 5.10 13.46
C SER A 211 13.11 5.77 13.24
N PHE A 212 13.31 7.01 13.70
CA PHE A 212 14.54 7.77 13.47
C PHE A 212 15.54 7.72 14.62
N VAL A 213 15.12 7.35 15.83
CA VAL A 213 16.00 7.32 17.02
C VAL A 213 16.14 5.92 17.59
N LEU A 214 15.04 5.27 17.96
CA LEU A 214 15.09 3.98 18.64
C LEU A 214 15.47 2.85 17.67
N LEU A 215 14.75 2.74 16.56
CA LEU A 215 14.90 1.68 15.57
C LEU A 215 16.33 1.58 15.01
N PRO A 216 17.00 2.66 14.56
CA PRO A 216 18.35 2.55 14.00
C PRO A 216 19.38 2.19 15.08
N ARG A 217 19.13 2.52 16.35
CA ARG A 217 19.98 2.11 17.47
C ARG A 217 19.81 0.61 17.75
N LEU A 218 18.58 0.13 17.82
CA LEU A 218 18.28 -1.29 18.03
C LEU A 218 18.83 -2.15 16.90
N VAL A 219 18.63 -1.76 15.64
CA VAL A 219 19.14 -2.53 14.49
C VAL A 219 20.67 -2.52 14.45
N ARG A 220 21.32 -1.38 14.74
CA ARG A 220 22.79 -1.31 14.81
C ARG A 220 23.34 -2.21 15.94
N LEU A 221 22.66 -2.26 17.07
CA LEU A 221 23.00 -3.13 18.19
C LEU A 221 22.84 -4.61 17.80
N ALA A 222 21.71 -4.95 17.19
CA ALA A 222 21.41 -6.28 16.70
C ALA A 222 22.44 -6.75 15.67
N PHE A 223 22.81 -5.90 14.70
CA PHE A 223 23.86 -6.22 13.71
C PHE A 223 25.24 -6.43 14.34
N ARG A 224 25.51 -5.81 15.49
CA ARG A 224 26.78 -6.00 16.23
C ARG A 224 26.81 -7.34 16.96
N TYR A 225 25.71 -7.75 17.59
CA TYR A 225 25.68 -8.95 18.44
C TYR A 225 25.26 -10.23 17.71
N LEU A 226 24.33 -10.15 16.77
CA LEU A 226 23.80 -11.30 16.03
C LEU A 226 24.64 -11.66 14.79
N GLY A 227 25.69 -10.90 14.51
CA GLY A 227 26.66 -11.18 13.46
C GLY A 227 26.28 -10.73 12.04
N THR A 228 26.98 -11.29 11.05
CA THR A 228 26.86 -10.94 9.62
C THR A 228 25.92 -11.85 8.84
N ASP A 229 25.13 -12.69 9.53
CA ASP A 229 24.21 -13.61 8.88
C ASP A 229 23.19 -12.83 8.03
N ARG A 230 23.12 -13.19 6.75
CA ARG A 230 22.31 -12.48 5.76
C ARG A 230 20.82 -12.69 5.99
N VAL A 231 20.42 -13.85 6.50
CA VAL A 231 19.02 -14.20 6.81
C VAL A 231 18.57 -13.40 8.04
N VAL A 232 19.38 -13.37 9.10
CA VAL A 232 19.04 -12.61 10.31
C VAL A 232 18.89 -11.12 10.01
N ARG A 233 19.78 -10.54 9.20
CA ARG A 233 19.67 -9.13 8.79
C ARG A 233 18.41 -8.84 7.99
N TYR A 234 18.01 -9.74 7.10
CA TYR A 234 16.76 -9.65 6.37
C TYR A 234 15.55 -9.72 7.30
N LEU A 235 15.52 -10.70 8.21
CA LEU A 235 14.44 -10.84 9.18
C LEU A 235 14.34 -9.64 10.13
N LEU A 236 15.47 -9.04 10.51
CA LEU A 236 15.48 -7.78 11.27
C LEU A 236 14.86 -6.63 10.49
N ALA A 237 15.13 -6.51 9.18
CA ALA A 237 14.50 -5.50 8.33
C ALA A 237 12.99 -5.73 8.24
N VAL A 238 12.54 -6.98 8.06
CA VAL A 238 11.13 -7.35 8.05
C VAL A 238 10.45 -7.00 9.38
N ALA A 239 11.03 -7.42 10.50
CA ALA A 239 10.53 -7.12 11.83
C ALA A 239 10.47 -5.60 12.10
N SER A 240 11.41 -4.83 11.55
CA SER A 240 11.50 -3.38 11.74
C SER A 240 10.32 -2.64 11.12
N PHE A 241 9.96 -2.96 9.87
CA PHE A 241 8.84 -2.28 9.22
C PHE A 241 7.50 -2.73 9.80
N LEU A 242 7.37 -4.02 10.17
CA LEU A 242 6.18 -4.52 10.84
C LEU A 242 6.00 -3.86 12.20
N ALA A 243 7.06 -3.74 13.00
CA ALA A 243 6.98 -3.06 14.30
C ALA A 243 6.55 -1.59 14.16
N ALA A 244 7.08 -0.87 13.17
CA ALA A 244 6.67 0.51 12.92
C ALA A 244 5.24 0.62 12.38
N ALA A 245 4.80 -0.31 11.52
CA ALA A 245 3.43 -0.37 11.03
C ALA A 245 2.44 -0.65 12.17
N THR A 246 2.72 -1.66 13.00
CA THR A 246 1.91 -1.97 14.20
C THR A 246 1.87 -0.77 15.16
N LEU A 247 2.99 -0.08 15.36
CA LEU A 247 3.03 1.12 16.20
C LEU A 247 2.18 2.24 15.60
N ALA A 248 2.26 2.48 14.30
CA ALA A 248 1.44 3.48 13.62
C ALA A 248 -0.06 3.17 13.80
N ASP A 249 -0.48 1.94 13.51
CA ASP A 249 -1.89 1.51 13.63
C ASP A 249 -2.39 1.67 15.07
N SER A 250 -1.56 1.29 16.06
CA SER A 250 -1.91 1.44 17.49
C SER A 250 -2.13 2.89 17.94
N MET A 251 -1.59 3.86 17.18
CA MET A 251 -1.71 5.29 17.47
C MET A 251 -2.73 5.99 16.56
N GLY A 252 -3.45 5.25 15.70
CA GLY A 252 -4.42 5.79 14.75
C GLY A 252 -3.78 6.43 13.50
N VAL A 253 -2.53 6.07 13.20
CA VAL A 253 -1.84 6.41 11.94
C VAL A 253 -1.85 5.15 11.07
N GLU A 254 -1.94 5.30 9.75
CA GLU A 254 -1.94 4.13 8.87
C GLU A 254 -0.59 3.40 8.87
N GLY A 255 -0.62 2.07 8.98
CA GLY A 255 0.56 1.21 8.99
C GLY A 255 1.52 1.42 7.82
N ILE A 256 1.00 1.84 6.66
CA ILE A 256 1.77 2.23 5.46
C ILE A 256 2.79 3.33 5.80
N VAL A 257 2.35 4.36 6.53
CA VAL A 257 3.22 5.46 6.99
C VAL A 257 4.28 4.92 7.95
N GLY A 258 3.90 3.99 8.83
CA GLY A 258 4.82 3.31 9.74
C GLY A 258 5.93 2.55 9.01
N ALA A 259 5.57 1.71 8.04
CA ALA A 259 6.50 0.94 7.23
C ALA A 259 7.46 1.85 6.44
N PHE A 260 6.93 2.94 5.85
CA PHE A 260 7.75 3.93 5.17
C PHE A 260 8.76 4.61 6.12
N PHE A 261 8.32 5.02 7.31
CA PHE A 261 9.19 5.67 8.31
C PHE A 261 10.29 4.71 8.79
N ALA A 262 9.99 3.42 8.98
CA ALA A 262 11.02 2.42 9.26
C ALA A 262 12.05 2.34 8.14
N GLY A 263 11.61 2.37 6.88
CA GLY A 263 12.49 2.40 5.72
C GLY A 263 13.44 3.61 5.75
N LEU A 264 12.91 4.81 5.98
CA LEU A 264 13.73 6.02 6.10
C LEU A 264 14.72 5.96 7.27
N GLY A 265 14.31 5.39 8.41
CA GLY A 265 15.16 5.19 9.57
C GLY A 265 16.32 4.24 9.30
N LEU A 266 16.08 3.21 8.49
CA LEU A 266 17.05 2.18 8.12
C LEU A 266 17.85 2.48 6.85
N ASN A 267 17.46 3.47 6.04
CA ASN A 267 18.13 3.88 4.80
C ASN A 267 19.66 3.96 4.90
N ARG A 268 20.20 4.51 6.00
CA ARG A 268 21.67 4.59 6.22
C ARG A 268 22.32 3.28 6.65
N LEU A 269 21.55 2.36 7.23
CA LEU A 269 22.01 1.04 7.68
C LEU A 269 21.88 -0.01 6.58
N VAL A 270 21.12 0.28 5.53
CA VAL A 270 20.88 -0.58 4.37
C VAL A 270 21.28 0.19 3.10
N PRO A 271 22.57 0.24 2.76
CA PRO A 271 23.02 0.92 1.54
C PRO A 271 22.38 0.31 0.29
N ASN A 272 22.04 1.14 -0.70
CA ASN A 272 21.34 0.72 -1.93
C ASN A 272 22.08 -0.40 -2.69
N GLU A 273 23.41 -0.40 -2.69
CA GLU A 273 24.24 -1.41 -3.37
C GLU A 273 24.62 -2.60 -2.45
N GLY A 274 24.04 -2.67 -1.25
CA GLY A 274 24.38 -3.67 -0.24
C GLY A 274 23.66 -5.02 -0.43
N PRO A 275 24.22 -6.13 0.11
CA PRO A 275 23.63 -7.48 -0.01
C PRO A 275 22.30 -7.64 0.74
N LEU A 276 22.03 -6.77 1.72
CA LEU A 276 20.72 -6.73 2.39
C LEU A 276 19.68 -6.07 1.49
N MET A 277 20.07 -5.01 0.76
CA MET A 277 19.18 -4.33 -0.16
C MET A 277 18.80 -5.25 -1.32
N GLU A 278 19.75 -5.98 -1.91
CA GLU A 278 19.47 -6.97 -2.97
C GLU A 278 18.40 -7.99 -2.56
N ARG A 279 18.41 -8.44 -1.30
CA ARG A 279 17.40 -9.37 -0.77
C ARG A 279 16.05 -8.70 -0.57
N ILE A 280 16.07 -7.49 -0.03
CA ILE A 280 14.86 -6.69 0.16
C ILE A 280 14.20 -6.42 -1.21
N ASP A 281 15.00 -6.03 -2.19
CA ASP A 281 14.56 -5.82 -3.56
C ASP A 281 13.96 -7.09 -4.17
N PHE A 282 14.69 -8.21 -4.11
CA PHE A 282 14.23 -9.46 -4.70
C PHE A 282 12.88 -9.92 -4.11
N PHE A 283 12.74 -9.94 -2.79
CA PHE A 283 11.48 -10.33 -2.15
C PHE A 283 10.35 -9.33 -2.43
N GLY A 284 10.67 -8.03 -2.44
CA GLY A 284 9.71 -6.99 -2.78
C GLY A 284 9.16 -7.16 -4.19
N SER A 285 10.05 -7.17 -5.18
CA SER A 285 9.71 -7.22 -6.60
C SER A 285 9.09 -8.56 -7.03
N ALA A 286 9.59 -9.69 -6.50
CA ALA A 286 9.15 -11.01 -6.93
C ALA A 286 7.87 -11.50 -6.24
N VAL A 287 7.61 -11.07 -5.00
CA VAL A 287 6.53 -11.64 -4.17
C VAL A 287 5.56 -10.55 -3.70
N PHE A 288 6.03 -9.61 -2.90
CA PHE A 288 5.14 -8.72 -2.16
C PHE A 288 4.42 -7.69 -3.04
N VAL A 289 5.14 -7.06 -3.96
CA VAL A 289 4.58 -6.03 -4.85
C VAL A 289 3.52 -6.63 -5.79
N PRO A 290 3.78 -7.74 -6.51
CA PRO A 290 2.75 -8.34 -7.36
C PRO A 290 1.52 -8.79 -6.57
N ILE A 291 1.71 -9.36 -5.38
CA ILE A 291 0.60 -9.84 -4.54
C ILE A 291 -0.29 -8.69 -4.06
N PHE A 292 0.30 -7.59 -3.64
CA PHE A 292 -0.45 -6.37 -3.33
C PHE A 292 -1.36 -5.96 -4.50
N LEU A 293 -0.82 -5.93 -5.71
CA LEU A 293 -1.57 -5.50 -6.90
C LEU A 293 -2.69 -6.46 -7.26
N VAL A 294 -2.44 -7.77 -7.16
CA VAL A 294 -3.48 -8.80 -7.30
C VAL A 294 -4.57 -8.61 -6.24
N SER A 295 -4.21 -8.32 -5.00
CA SER A 295 -5.16 -8.06 -3.90
C SER A 295 -6.02 -6.82 -4.14
N VAL A 296 -5.46 -5.72 -4.68
CA VAL A 296 -6.26 -4.55 -5.08
C VAL A 296 -7.30 -4.92 -6.13
N GLY A 297 -6.90 -5.72 -7.14
CA GLY A 297 -7.83 -6.25 -8.13
C GLY A 297 -8.89 -7.16 -7.52
N PHE A 298 -8.49 -8.02 -6.59
CA PHE A 298 -9.37 -8.99 -5.91
C PHE A 298 -10.53 -8.32 -5.17
N LEU A 299 -10.29 -7.15 -4.58
CA LEU A 299 -11.29 -6.38 -3.84
C LEU A 299 -12.20 -5.53 -4.75
N LEU A 300 -11.90 -5.43 -6.05
CA LEU A 300 -12.67 -4.61 -6.98
C LEU A 300 -14.10 -5.15 -7.12
N ASP A 301 -15.09 -4.29 -6.92
CA ASP A 301 -16.50 -4.57 -7.14
C ASP A 301 -17.08 -3.60 -8.19
N PRO A 302 -17.23 -4.04 -9.46
CA PRO A 302 -17.81 -3.22 -10.51
C PRO A 302 -19.28 -2.85 -10.28
N SER A 303 -20.00 -3.60 -9.43
CA SER A 303 -21.43 -3.35 -9.19
C SER A 303 -21.67 -1.97 -8.57
N VAL A 304 -20.72 -1.48 -7.78
CA VAL A 304 -20.75 -0.13 -7.18
C VAL A 304 -20.71 0.96 -8.26
N MET A 305 -20.00 0.73 -9.37
CA MET A 305 -19.91 1.66 -10.49
C MET A 305 -21.19 1.71 -11.33
N ALA A 306 -21.97 0.61 -11.33
CA ALA A 306 -23.24 0.52 -12.07
C ALA A 306 -24.41 1.19 -11.33
N GLN A 307 -24.22 1.65 -10.09
CA GLN A 307 -25.27 2.34 -9.35
C GLN A 307 -25.56 3.71 -9.95
N GLY A 308 -26.84 4.05 -10.10
CA GLY A 308 -27.28 5.31 -10.73
C GLY A 308 -26.76 6.56 -10.01
N GLU A 309 -26.54 6.49 -8.70
CA GLU A 309 -25.92 7.59 -7.94
C GLU A 309 -24.43 7.75 -8.28
N THR A 310 -23.69 6.66 -8.42
CA THR A 310 -22.28 6.67 -8.86
C THR A 310 -22.15 7.16 -10.30
N LEU A 311 -23.04 6.72 -11.20
CA LEU A 311 -23.07 7.17 -12.60
C LEU A 311 -23.33 8.67 -12.72
N LYS A 312 -24.17 9.25 -11.85
CA LYS A 312 -24.39 10.70 -11.78
C LYS A 312 -23.15 11.49 -11.36
N LEU A 313 -22.20 10.85 -10.67
CA LEU A 313 -20.92 11.48 -10.32
C LEU A 313 -19.90 11.42 -11.45
N ALA A 314 -20.04 10.46 -12.36
CA ALA A 314 -19.14 10.24 -13.49
C ALA A 314 -19.54 11.01 -14.76
N ALA A 315 -20.81 11.41 -14.88
CA ALA A 315 -21.38 12.15 -16.02
C ALA A 315 -21.26 13.66 -15.86
#